data_AF-A0A9X0YJC6-F1
#
_entry.id   AF-A0A9X0YJC6-F1
#
_cell.length_a   1.000
_cell.length_b   1.000
_cell.length_c   1.000
_cell.angle_alpha   90.00
_cell.angle_beta   90.00
_cell.angle_gamma   90.00
#
_symmetry.space_group_name_H-M   'P 1'
#
loop_
_entity.id
_entity.type
_entity.pdbx_description
1 polymer ?
#
loop_
_entity_poly.entity_id
_entity_poly.type
_entity_poly.pdbx_seq_one_letter_code
_entity_poly.pdbx_strand_id
1 'polypeptide(L)'
;MRKITLLFAFALMFSVANVFGQAREELNFGLVGVNYEIPVHEDVTIAPGIGTDFDLDWITLGVKANYYFDNIFGITDDAWDVYGGANAGYAIYTGDNDLDDSSFDMGLQVGGRWFWNDKWGVYAEFSGGINTVMPAIGVTMKL
;
A
#
# COMPACT_ATOMS: atom_id res chain seq x y z
N MET A 1 19.93 -42.72 4.63
CA MET A 1 19.16 -42.51 3.39
C MET A 1 17.74 -41.94 3.61
N ARG A 2 17.03 -42.26 4.70
CA ARG A 2 15.64 -41.76 4.93
C ARG A 2 15.48 -40.24 5.19
N LYS A 3 16.52 -39.55 5.67
CA LYS A 3 16.43 -38.13 6.03
C LYS A 3 16.42 -37.17 4.83
N ILE A 4 17.02 -37.56 3.71
CA ILE A 4 17.08 -36.73 2.49
C ILE A 4 15.75 -36.77 1.73
N THR A 5 15.05 -37.91 1.76
CA THR A 5 13.73 -38.08 1.12
C THR A 5 12.65 -37.23 1.79
N LEU A 6 12.71 -37.06 3.13
CA LEU A 6 11.80 -36.18 3.87
C LEU A 6 12.03 -34.69 3.55
N LEU A 7 13.29 -34.29 3.37
CA LEU A 7 13.65 -32.93 2.97
C LEU A 7 13.19 -32.59 1.55
N PHE A 8 13.30 -33.55 0.62
CA PHE A 8 12.76 -33.40 -0.73
C PHE A 8 11.23 -33.39 -0.77
N ALA A 9 10.57 -34.22 0.05
CA ALA A 9 9.11 -34.20 0.18
C ALA A 9 8.61 -32.90 0.82
N PHE A 10 9.35 -32.31 1.76
CA PHE A 10 9.04 -31.01 2.34
C PHE A 10 9.22 -29.87 1.32
N ALA A 11 10.31 -29.89 0.55
CA ALA A 11 10.56 -28.91 -0.52
C ALA A 11 9.52 -28.96 -1.66
N LEU A 12 9.00 -30.16 -1.96
CA LEU A 12 7.92 -30.36 -2.94
C LEU A 12 6.54 -29.90 -2.43
N MET A 13 6.30 -29.88 -1.12
CA MET A 13 5.06 -29.33 -0.54
C MET A 13 5.01 -27.79 -0.58
N PHE A 14 6.16 -27.12 -0.68
CA PHE A 14 6.23 -25.66 -0.87
C PHE A 14 6.04 -25.22 -2.33
N SER A 15 6.02 -26.15 -3.29
CA SER A 15 5.95 -25.82 -4.73
C SER A 15 4.54 -25.86 -5.31
N VAL A 16 3.51 -26.11 -4.50
CA VAL A 16 2.12 -26.31 -4.99
C VAL A 16 1.12 -25.27 -4.50
N ALA A 17 1.55 -24.28 -3.72
CA ALA A 17 0.73 -23.08 -3.52
C ALA A 17 0.87 -22.22 -4.78
N ASN A 18 -0.06 -22.40 -5.72
CA ASN A 18 -0.36 -21.33 -6.67
C ASN A 18 -0.98 -20.21 -5.84
N VAL A 19 -0.13 -19.37 -5.24
CA VAL A 19 -0.55 -18.20 -4.49
C VAL A 19 -1.07 -17.21 -5.53
N PHE A 20 -2.36 -16.92 -5.47
CA PHE A 20 -2.91 -15.79 -6.19
C PHE A 20 -2.22 -14.54 -5.65
N GLY A 21 -1.29 -13.97 -6.41
CA GLY A 21 -0.63 -12.73 -6.01
C GLY A 21 -1.70 -11.66 -5.72
N GLN A 22 -1.69 -11.13 -4.51
CA GLN A 22 -2.66 -10.13 -4.03
C GLN A 22 -2.16 -8.72 -4.30
N ALA A 23 -0.84 -8.53 -4.40
CA ALA A 23 -0.26 -7.31 -4.92
C ALA A 23 -0.69 -7.10 -6.38
N ARG A 24 -1.31 -5.95 -6.65
CA ARG A 24 -1.87 -5.59 -7.96
C ARG A 24 -1.45 -4.19 -8.36
N GLU A 25 -1.59 -3.89 -9.65
CA GLU A 25 -1.52 -2.51 -10.13
C GLU A 25 -2.82 -1.80 -9.81
N GLU A 26 -2.72 -0.74 -9.00
CA GLU A 26 -3.89 0.00 -8.53
C GLU A 26 -3.62 1.50 -8.52
N LEU A 27 -4.65 2.28 -8.86
CA LEU A 27 -4.64 3.72 -8.71
C LEU A 27 -5.54 4.12 -7.54
N ASN A 28 -4.92 4.68 -6.50
CA ASN A 28 -5.61 5.08 -5.29
C ASN A 28 -5.85 6.59 -5.30
N PHE A 29 -7.09 6.99 -5.10
CA PHE A 29 -7.55 8.37 -5.01
C PHE A 29 -8.05 8.62 -3.60
N GLY A 30 -7.30 9.36 -2.80
CA GLY A 30 -7.77 9.82 -1.50
C GLY A 30 -8.31 11.23 -1.53
N LEU A 31 -8.75 11.67 -0.36
CA LEU A 31 -9.29 13.00 -0.15
C LEU A 31 -8.32 14.12 -0.56
N VAL A 32 -7.02 13.92 -0.30
CA VAL A 32 -6.00 14.95 -0.51
C VAL A 32 -4.78 14.44 -1.27
N GLY A 33 -4.90 13.33 -2.00
CA GLY A 33 -3.75 12.80 -2.74
C GLY A 33 -4.07 11.59 -3.60
N VAL A 34 -3.10 11.23 -4.43
CA VAL A 34 -3.15 10.08 -5.32
C VAL A 34 -1.85 9.29 -5.24
N ASN A 35 -1.94 7.98 -5.37
CA ASN A 35 -0.76 7.12 -5.49
C ASN A 35 -1.04 5.95 -6.43
N TYR A 36 0.02 5.44 -7.02
CA TYR A 36 -0.02 4.37 -8.01
C TYR A 36 0.74 3.16 -7.47
N GLU A 37 0.05 2.06 -7.17
CA GLU A 37 0.65 0.83 -6.66
C GLU A 37 1.24 -0.01 -7.79
N ILE A 38 2.48 -0.43 -7.58
CA ILE A 38 3.24 -1.27 -8.50
C ILE A 38 3.60 -2.54 -7.74
N PRO A 39 3.13 -3.72 -8.17
CA PRO A 39 3.50 -4.99 -7.57
C PRO A 39 4.97 -5.29 -7.87
N VAL A 40 5.74 -5.53 -6.82
CA VAL A 40 7.17 -5.90 -6.90
C VAL A 40 7.43 -7.32 -6.38
N HIS A 41 6.44 -7.90 -5.71
CA HIS A 41 6.37 -9.28 -5.23
C HIS A 41 4.90 -9.72 -5.21
N GLU A 42 4.62 -11.02 -5.07
CA GLU A 42 3.23 -11.55 -4.97
C GLU A 42 2.38 -10.87 -3.88
N ASP A 43 3.03 -10.45 -2.80
CA ASP A 43 2.39 -9.84 -1.61
C ASP A 43 2.93 -8.45 -1.31
N VAL A 44 3.76 -7.86 -2.18
CA VAL A 44 4.37 -6.53 -1.93
C VAL A 44 4.17 -5.59 -3.09
N THR A 45 3.69 -4.39 -2.78
CA THR A 45 3.63 -3.27 -3.72
C THR A 45 4.50 -2.12 -3.25
N ILE A 46 5.04 -1.36 -4.20
CA ILE A 46 5.60 -0.02 -3.97
C ILE A 46 4.69 0.98 -4.67
N ALA A 47 4.35 2.08 -3.99
CA ALA A 47 3.47 3.10 -4.54
C ALA A 47 4.06 4.50 -4.39
N PRO A 48 4.64 5.09 -5.45
CA PRO A 48 4.86 6.53 -5.48
C PRO A 48 3.53 7.28 -5.47
N GLY A 49 3.52 8.46 -4.83
CA GLY A 49 2.33 9.28 -4.70
C GLY A 49 2.64 10.75 -4.54
N ILE A 50 1.62 11.55 -4.78
CA ILE A 50 1.60 12.99 -4.55
C ILE A 50 0.33 13.36 -3.81
N GLY A 51 0.45 14.24 -2.84
CA GLY A 51 -0.68 14.75 -2.08
C GLY A 51 -0.50 16.19 -1.67
N THR A 52 -1.52 16.71 -1.03
CA THR A 52 -1.63 18.05 -0.49
C THR A 52 -2.41 17.97 0.81
N ASP A 53 -2.60 19.09 1.47
CA ASP A 53 -3.49 19.23 2.62
C ASP A 53 -4.81 19.89 2.20
N PHE A 54 -5.77 19.98 3.11
CA PHE A 54 -7.07 20.56 2.78
C PHE A 54 -7.01 22.07 2.50
N ASP A 55 -5.98 22.75 3.01
CA ASP A 55 -5.76 24.17 2.80
C ASP A 55 -4.93 24.47 1.53
N LEU A 56 -4.40 23.44 0.86
CA LEU A 56 -3.58 23.51 -0.36
C LEU A 56 -2.25 24.25 -0.19
N ASP A 57 -1.79 24.41 1.05
CA ASP A 57 -0.55 25.08 1.39
C ASP A 57 0.65 24.15 1.29
N TRP A 58 0.44 22.84 1.15
CA TRP A 58 1.50 21.85 1.07
C TRP A 58 1.40 21.00 -0.18
N ILE A 59 2.54 20.72 -0.81
CA ILE A 59 2.69 19.65 -1.79
C ILE A 59 3.62 18.62 -1.20
N THR A 60 3.17 17.37 -1.10
CA THR A 60 3.98 16.29 -0.57
C THR A 60 4.21 15.22 -1.62
N LEU A 61 5.46 14.84 -1.82
CA LEU A 61 5.87 13.73 -2.66
C LEU A 61 6.26 12.57 -1.76
N GLY A 62 5.75 11.38 -2.01
CA GLY A 62 6.04 10.24 -1.15
C GLY A 62 6.02 8.90 -1.86
N VAL A 63 6.42 7.88 -1.13
CA VAL A 63 6.38 6.49 -1.53
C VAL A 63 5.90 5.65 -0.34
N LYS A 64 5.06 4.67 -0.62
CA LYS A 64 4.68 3.62 0.33
C LYS A 64 5.11 2.25 -0.15
N ALA A 65 5.42 1.36 0.76
CA ALA A 65 5.59 -0.06 0.52
C ALA A 65 4.58 -0.83 1.36
N ASN A 66 3.67 -1.57 0.72
CA ASN A 66 2.64 -2.36 1.38
C ASN A 66 2.96 -3.84 1.26
N TYR A 67 2.80 -4.56 2.37
CA TYR A 67 2.72 -6.02 2.41
C TYR A 67 1.27 -6.44 2.65
N TYR A 68 0.79 -7.38 1.84
CA TYR A 68 -0.58 -7.88 1.87
C TYR A 68 -0.64 -9.11 2.79
N PHE A 69 -1.48 -9.03 3.82
CA PHE A 69 -1.60 -10.06 4.86
C PHE A 69 -2.67 -11.09 4.56
N ASP A 70 -3.38 -10.97 3.45
CA ASP A 70 -4.53 -11.78 3.08
C ASP A 70 -4.19 -13.28 3.05
N ASN A 71 -3.01 -13.66 2.53
CA ASN A 71 -2.50 -15.02 2.64
C ASN A 71 -2.32 -15.51 4.09
N ILE A 72 -1.84 -14.65 4.99
CA ILE A 72 -1.63 -14.96 6.41
C ILE A 72 -2.98 -15.07 7.15
N PHE A 73 -3.95 -14.24 6.78
CA PHE A 73 -5.31 -14.27 7.35
C PHE A 73 -6.25 -15.27 6.67
N GLY A 74 -5.81 -15.93 5.60
CA GLY A 74 -6.64 -16.87 4.84
C GLY A 74 -7.79 -16.21 4.10
N ILE A 75 -7.63 -14.94 3.73
CA ILE A 75 -8.61 -14.20 2.92
C ILE A 75 -8.46 -14.70 1.48
N THR A 76 -9.47 -15.45 1.02
CA THR A 76 -9.52 -15.99 -0.35
C THR A 76 -10.45 -15.21 -1.26
N ASP A 77 -11.19 -14.25 -0.71
CA ASP A 77 -12.10 -13.38 -1.46
C ASP A 77 -11.28 -12.25 -2.09
N ASP A 78 -11.34 -12.12 -3.42
CA ASP A 78 -10.61 -11.10 -4.18
C ASP A 78 -11.22 -9.70 -4.08
N ALA A 79 -12.37 -9.61 -3.41
CA ALA A 79 -13.00 -8.35 -3.06
C ALA A 79 -12.34 -7.67 -1.86
N TRP A 80 -11.56 -8.37 -1.03
CA TRP A 80 -10.96 -7.80 0.17
C TRP A 80 -9.44 -7.90 0.12
N ASP A 81 -8.77 -6.81 0.50
CA ASP A 81 -7.34 -6.87 0.85
C ASP A 81 -7.09 -6.20 2.20
N VAL A 82 -6.21 -6.78 3.01
CA VAL A 82 -5.72 -6.20 4.27
C VAL A 82 -4.21 -6.11 4.21
N TYR A 83 -3.69 -4.91 4.38
CA TYR A 83 -2.27 -4.65 4.17
C TYR A 83 -1.69 -3.75 5.25
N GLY A 84 -0.37 -3.78 5.36
CA GLY A 84 0.37 -2.88 6.23
C GLY A 84 1.77 -2.69 5.68
N GLY A 85 2.38 -1.59 6.09
CA GLY A 85 3.51 -1.08 5.34
C GLY A 85 4.25 0.03 6.03
N ALA A 86 5.20 0.57 5.28
CA ALA A 86 5.95 1.76 5.65
C ALA A 86 5.86 2.80 4.54
N ASN A 87 5.96 4.07 4.93
CA ASN A 87 5.93 5.20 4.02
C ASN A 87 7.05 6.19 4.35
N ALA A 88 7.44 6.93 3.33
CA ALA A 88 8.38 8.04 3.44
C ALA A 88 8.08 9.09 2.37
N GLY A 89 8.48 10.32 2.61
CA GLY A 89 8.15 11.43 1.72
C GLY A 89 8.60 12.77 2.24
N TYR A 90 8.42 13.78 1.40
CA TYR A 90 8.96 15.11 1.57
C TYR A 90 7.88 16.14 1.26
N ALA A 91 7.62 17.01 2.23
CA ALA A 91 6.61 18.05 2.18
C ALA A 91 7.25 19.39 1.81
N ILE A 92 6.68 20.03 0.80
CA ILE A 92 7.09 21.32 0.27
C ILE A 92 5.98 22.30 0.59
N TYR A 93 6.29 23.32 1.39
CA TYR A 93 5.36 24.41 1.66
C TYR A 93 5.23 25.31 0.42
N THR A 94 4.01 25.62 0.05
CA THR A 94 3.64 26.44 -1.11
C THR A 94 2.75 27.64 -0.74
N GLY A 95 2.45 27.85 0.55
CA GLY A 95 1.67 28.99 1.01
C GLY A 95 2.44 30.32 1.00
N ASP A 96 1.72 31.43 1.20
CA ASP A 96 2.25 32.81 1.07
C ASP A 96 3.14 33.27 2.26
N ASN A 97 3.38 32.42 3.27
CA ASN A 97 4.15 32.77 4.47
C ASN A 97 5.56 32.14 4.44
N ASP A 98 6.61 32.97 4.41
CA ASP A 98 8.03 32.57 4.35
C ASP A 98 8.58 31.87 5.63
N LEU A 99 7.76 31.19 6.43
CA LEU A 99 8.14 30.70 7.76
C LEU A 99 8.19 29.18 7.92
N ASP A 100 7.72 28.41 6.95
CA ASP A 100 7.64 26.95 7.07
C ASP A 100 8.72 26.24 6.25
N ASP A 101 9.62 25.55 6.96
CA ASP A 101 10.68 24.75 6.38
C ASP A 101 10.12 23.43 5.83
N SER A 102 10.54 23.07 4.61
CA SER A 102 10.27 21.77 4.01
C SER A 102 10.74 20.61 4.90
N SER A 103 9.89 19.61 5.15
CA SER A 103 10.19 18.48 6.04
C SER A 103 10.25 17.14 5.31
N PHE A 104 11.11 16.25 5.79
CA PHE A 104 11.10 14.84 5.43
C PHE A 104 10.50 14.05 6.58
N ASP A 105 9.57 13.15 6.26
CA ASP A 105 8.88 12.33 7.24
C ASP A 105 8.81 10.87 6.78
N MET A 106 8.70 9.97 7.75
CA MET A 106 8.52 8.54 7.51
C MET A 106 7.64 7.94 8.59
N GLY A 107 6.99 6.82 8.27
CA GLY A 107 6.19 6.12 9.24
C GLY A 107 5.68 4.78 8.77
N LEU A 108 4.70 4.27 9.52
CA LEU A 108 4.09 2.98 9.29
C LEU A 108 2.60 3.17 9.03
N GLN A 109 2.03 2.25 8.28
CA GLN A 109 0.62 2.25 7.95
C GLN A 109 0.00 0.87 8.01
N VAL A 110 -1.29 0.84 8.23
CA VAL A 110 -2.14 -0.34 8.12
C VAL A 110 -3.45 0.08 7.49
N GLY A 111 -3.90 -0.68 6.51
CA GLY A 111 -5.11 -0.36 5.78
C GLY A 111 -5.86 -1.60 5.33
N GLY A 112 -7.08 -1.37 4.88
CA GLY A 112 -7.90 -2.38 4.25
C GLY A 112 -8.64 -1.77 3.07
N ARG A 113 -8.91 -2.60 2.07
CA ARG A 113 -9.70 -2.22 0.91
C ARG A 113 -10.77 -3.25 0.59
N TRP A 114 -11.85 -2.75 0.02
CA TRP A 114 -12.98 -3.55 -0.43
C TRP A 114 -13.42 -3.13 -1.83
N PHE A 115 -13.45 -4.09 -2.75
CA PHE A 115 -13.91 -3.93 -4.12
C PHE A 115 -15.38 -4.29 -4.25
N TRP A 116 -16.19 -3.35 -4.71
CA TRP A 116 -17.60 -3.61 -4.99
C TRP A 116 -17.82 -4.15 -6.41
N ASN A 117 -16.80 -4.12 -7.26
CA ASN A 117 -16.74 -4.79 -8.56
C ASN A 117 -15.29 -5.07 -8.98
N ASP A 118 -15.10 -5.72 -10.13
CA ASP A 118 -13.77 -6.12 -10.64
C ASP A 118 -12.77 -4.97 -10.85
N LYS A 119 -13.24 -3.72 -10.84
CA LYS A 119 -12.43 -2.54 -11.15
C LYS A 119 -12.30 -1.55 -10.01
N TRP A 120 -13.33 -1.34 -9.22
CA TRP A 120 -13.41 -0.23 -8.27
C TRP A 120 -13.68 -0.71 -6.85
N GLY A 121 -12.98 -0.08 -5.91
CA GLY A 121 -13.06 -0.35 -4.50
C GLY A 121 -12.91 0.90 -3.66
N VAL A 122 -13.23 0.78 -2.39
CA VAL A 122 -12.91 1.79 -1.37
C VAL A 122 -11.78 1.26 -0.51
N TYR A 123 -11.02 2.15 0.09
CA TYR A 123 -10.01 1.78 1.07
C TYR A 123 -9.99 2.78 2.22
N ALA A 124 -9.50 2.30 3.35
CA ALA A 124 -9.21 3.09 4.51
C ALA A 124 -7.86 2.66 5.09
N GLU A 125 -7.05 3.63 5.48
CA GLU A 125 -5.69 3.46 5.95
C GLU A 125 -5.45 4.34 7.18
N PHE A 126 -4.89 3.73 8.22
CA PHE A 126 -4.34 4.42 9.36
C PHE A 126 -2.83 4.50 9.17
N SER A 127 -2.32 5.71 9.00
CA SER A 127 -0.90 5.97 8.80
C SER A 127 -0.36 6.88 9.91
N GLY A 128 0.84 6.58 10.38
CA GLY A 128 1.63 7.48 11.23
C GLY A 128 2.73 8.15 10.41
N GLY A 129 3.17 9.33 10.84
CA GLY A 129 4.20 10.11 10.15
C GLY A 129 3.60 11.09 9.15
N ILE A 130 3.69 10.78 7.85
CA ILE A 130 3.19 11.64 6.78
C ILE A 130 1.67 11.71 6.80
N ASN A 131 1.13 12.84 7.26
CA ASN A 131 -0.32 13.08 7.26
C ASN A 131 -0.85 13.53 5.88
N THR A 132 0.03 13.97 4.96
CA THR A 132 -0.35 14.73 3.76
C THR A 132 -0.31 13.92 2.45
N VAL A 133 0.55 12.90 2.33
CA VAL A 133 0.56 11.99 1.14
C VAL A 133 -0.42 10.86 1.29
N MET A 134 -0.73 10.46 2.52
CA MET A 134 -1.29 9.14 2.77
C MET A 134 -2.79 9.25 2.80
N PRO A 135 -3.48 8.82 1.74
CA PRO A 135 -4.91 8.92 1.72
C PRO A 135 -5.51 7.99 2.77
N ALA A 136 -5.96 8.57 3.87
CA ALA A 136 -6.51 7.80 4.98
C ALA A 136 -7.84 7.12 4.60
N ILE A 137 -8.58 7.70 3.66
CA ILE A 137 -9.82 7.15 3.11
C ILE A 137 -9.89 7.56 1.64
N GLY A 138 -10.33 6.64 0.78
CA GLY A 138 -10.45 6.93 -0.63
C GLY A 138 -11.10 5.84 -1.47
N VAL A 139 -11.01 6.05 -2.78
CA VAL A 139 -11.43 5.11 -3.82
C VAL A 139 -10.19 4.55 -4.51
N THR A 140 -10.15 3.25 -4.74
CA THR A 140 -9.11 2.56 -5.50
C THR A 140 -9.66 2.00 -6.80
N MET A 141 -8.82 1.97 -7.83
CA MET A 141 -9.11 1.39 -9.13
C MET A 141 -8.05 0.35 -9.50
N LYS A 142 -8.48 -0.91 -9.69
CA LYS A 142 -7.69 -1.97 -10.31
C LYS A 142 -7.44 -1.64 -11.78
N LEU A 143 -6.23 -1.87 -12.26
CA LEU A 143 -5.80 -1.62 -13.64
C LEU A 143 -5.72 -2.89 -14.48
#